data_AF-A0A650EL73-F1
#
_entry.id   AF-A0A650EL73-F1
#
_cell.length_a   1.000
_cell.length_b   1.000
_cell.length_c   1.000
_cell.angle_alpha   90.00
_cell.angle_beta   90.00
_cell.angle_gamma   90.00
#
_symmetry.space_group_name_H-M   'P 1'
#
loop_
_entity.id
_entity.type
_entity.pdbx_description
1 polymer ?
#
loop_
_entity_poly.entity_id
_entity_poly.type
_entity_poly.pdbx_seq_one_letter_code
_entity_poly.pdbx_strand_id
1 'polypeptide(L)'
;MPYFDRFDISLGLLGSSERKRLHTGLEPFFTNMGLDLGLRYNYKGFGIENSLYYGAKQMQFFREYGEVIYSGLPFYHANFYDRLEAYWEHRNTYCTARFSFIFHFTESIIANQQMLSIVIDTDKLLRKVF
;
A
#
# COMPACT_ATOMS: atom_id res chain seq x y z
N MET A 1 20.05 21.13 -13.61
CA MET A 1 19.78 19.79 -13.04
C MET A 1 18.40 19.83 -12.40
N PRO A 2 17.53 18.83 -12.61
CA PRO A 2 16.23 18.81 -11.92
C PRO A 2 16.45 18.71 -10.40
N TYR A 3 15.56 19.33 -9.62
CA TYR A 3 15.63 19.35 -8.15
C TYR A 3 15.24 18.01 -7.50
N PHE A 4 14.69 17.08 -8.29
CA PHE A 4 14.19 15.78 -7.87
C PHE A 4 14.31 14.75 -9.00
N ASP A 5 14.39 13.47 -8.63
CA ASP A 5 14.37 12.36 -9.59
C ASP A 5 12.93 11.93 -9.90
N ARG A 6 12.02 12.08 -8.93
CA ARG A 6 10.60 11.77 -9.08
C ARG A 6 9.74 12.67 -8.19
N PHE A 7 8.64 13.18 -8.75
CA PHE A 7 7.59 13.84 -8.00
C PHE A 7 6.24 13.52 -8.65
N ASP A 8 5.35 12.87 -7.90
CA ASP A 8 4.00 12.52 -8.37
C ASP A 8 2.96 12.84 -7.31
N ILE A 9 1.78 13.26 -7.76
CA ILE A 9 0.57 13.36 -6.96
C ILE A 9 -0.51 12.54 -7.68
N SER A 10 -1.25 11.72 -6.93
CA SER A 10 -2.38 10.96 -7.45
C SER A 10 -3.64 11.18 -6.61
N LEU A 11 -4.78 11.19 -7.28
CA LEU A 11 -6.11 11.18 -6.67
C LEU A 11 -6.88 10.00 -7.24
N GLY A 12 -7.41 9.15 -6.37
CA GLY A 12 -8.18 7.96 -6.70
C GLY A 12 -9.51 7.93 -5.95
N LEU A 13 -10.48 7.27 -6.57
CA LEU A 13 -11.71 6.84 -5.90
C LEU A 13 -11.61 5.32 -5.70
N LEU A 14 -11.77 4.88 -4.45
CA LEU A 14 -11.88 3.47 -4.13
C LEU A 14 -13.33 3.11 -3.87
N GLY A 15 -13.77 1.98 -4.39
CA GLY A 15 -15.11 1.45 -4.11
C GLY A 15 -15.09 -0.05 -3.91
N SER A 16 -15.88 -0.54 -2.95
CA SER A 16 -16.08 -1.95 -2.69
C SER A 16 -17.57 -2.29 -2.66
N SER A 17 -17.91 -3.51 -3.04
CA SER A 17 -19.25 -4.05 -2.87
C SER A 17 -19.16 -5.47 -2.31
N GLU A 18 -19.72 -5.65 -1.12
CA GLU A 18 -19.61 -6.89 -0.36
C GLU A 18 -20.99 -7.37 0.07
N ARG A 19 -21.19 -8.69 0.16
CA ARG A 19 -22.45 -9.27 0.63
C ARG A 19 -22.20 -10.54 1.41
N LYS A 20 -22.85 -10.65 2.56
CA LYS A 20 -22.82 -11.87 3.38
C LYS A 20 -23.94 -12.82 2.98
N ARG A 21 -23.60 -14.10 2.87
CA ARG A 21 -24.56 -15.19 2.70
C ARG A 21 -24.73 -15.91 4.03
N LEU A 22 -25.95 -15.91 4.55
CA LEU A 22 -26.33 -16.61 5.77
C LEU A 22 -27.17 -17.85 5.43
N HIS A 23 -27.32 -18.76 6.39
CA HIS A 23 -28.23 -19.90 6.26
C HIS A 23 -29.69 -19.45 6.14
N THR A 24 -30.04 -18.32 6.76
CA THR A 24 -31.38 -17.71 6.74
C THR A 24 -31.67 -16.91 5.46
N GLY A 25 -30.68 -16.72 4.58
CA GLY A 25 -30.85 -15.98 3.33
C GLY A 25 -29.65 -15.08 2.96
N LEU A 26 -29.87 -14.19 1.99
CA LEU A 26 -28.87 -13.21 1.55
C LEU A 26 -29.12 -11.87 2.23
N GLU A 27 -28.08 -11.28 2.83
CA GLU A 27 -28.13 -9.89 3.27
C GLU A 27 -28.07 -8.92 2.07
N PRO A 28 -28.49 -7.66 2.23
CA PRO A 28 -28.25 -6.62 1.23
C PRO A 28 -26.75 -6.46 0.92
N PHE A 29 -26.45 -5.91 -0.26
CA PHE A 29 -25.08 -5.50 -0.57
C PHE A 29 -24.69 -4.28 0.26
N PHE A 30 -23.47 -4.32 0.79
CA PHE A 30 -22.77 -3.17 1.34
C PHE A 30 -21.92 -2.59 0.22
N THR A 31 -22.22 -1.37 -0.21
CA THR A 31 -21.44 -0.67 -1.22
C THR A 31 -20.80 0.55 -0.59
N ASN A 32 -19.47 0.56 -0.56
CA ASN A 32 -18.67 1.56 0.13
C ASN A 32 -17.79 2.30 -0.87
N MET A 33 -17.53 3.57 -0.59
CA MET A 33 -16.67 4.43 -1.40
C MET A 33 -15.73 5.24 -0.51
N GLY A 34 -14.57 5.60 -1.05
CA GLY A 34 -13.60 6.46 -0.40
C GLY A 34 -12.66 7.13 -1.40
N LEU A 35 -11.91 8.09 -0.88
CA LEU A 35 -10.88 8.82 -1.60
C LEU A 35 -9.51 8.27 -1.22
N ASP A 36 -8.62 8.15 -2.20
CA ASP A 36 -7.22 7.83 -2.02
C ASP A 36 -6.37 8.97 -2.60
N LEU A 37 -5.45 9.48 -1.78
CA LEU A 37 -4.53 10.55 -2.15
C LEU A 37 -3.12 10.01 -2.03
N GLY A 38 -2.36 10.10 -3.12
CA GLY A 38 -0.97 9.66 -3.17
C GLY A 38 -0.02 10.84 -3.39
N LEU A 39 1.08 10.84 -2.65
CA LEU A 39 2.21 11.73 -2.86
C LEU A 39 3.48 10.89 -2.92
N ARG A 40 4.32 11.13 -3.93
CA ARG A 40 5.63 10.49 -4.04
C ARG A 40 6.69 11.53 -4.37
N TYR A 41 7.79 11.48 -3.64
CA TYR A 41 8.97 12.30 -3.89
C TYR A 41 10.22 11.43 -3.79
N ASN A 42 11.15 11.58 -4.71
CA ASN A 42 12.46 10.93 -4.68
C ASN A 42 13.56 11.88 -5.12
N TYR A 43 14.69 11.81 -4.42
CA TYR A 43 15.92 12.50 -4.77
C TYR A 43 17.15 11.70 -4.33
N LYS A 44 18.02 11.38 -5.28
CA LYS A 44 19.28 10.66 -5.08
C LYS A 44 19.12 9.35 -4.31
N GLY A 45 18.06 8.61 -4.64
CA GLY A 45 17.74 7.33 -4.01
C GLY A 45 16.97 7.44 -2.68
N PHE A 46 16.96 8.61 -2.03
CA PHE A 46 16.09 8.84 -0.87
C PHE A 46 14.69 9.23 -1.34
N GLY A 47 13.66 8.63 -0.77
CA GLY A 47 12.30 9.03 -1.12
C GLY A 47 11.32 8.92 0.03
N ILE A 48 10.21 9.61 -0.18
CA ILE A 48 9.03 9.61 0.69
C ILE A 48 7.84 9.27 -0.18
N GLU A 49 7.04 8.30 0.24
CA GLU A 49 5.73 8.02 -0.32
C GLU A 49 4.68 8.12 0.77
N ASN A 50 3.59 8.81 0.49
CA ASN A 50 2.43 8.86 1.36
C ASN A 50 1.19 8.42 0.57
N SER A 51 0.38 7.58 1.17
CA SER A 51 -0.94 7.18 0.66
C SER A 51 -1.94 7.39 1.78
N LEU A 52 -2.88 8.30 1.54
CA LEU A 52 -3.90 8.71 2.47
C LEU A 52 -5.27 8.28 1.93
N TYR A 53 -5.91 7.39 2.66
CA TYR A 53 -7.26 6.92 2.42
C TYR A 53 -8.24 7.58 3.39
N TYR A 54 -9.35 8.10 2.87
CA TYR A 54 -10.47 8.60 3.66
C TYR A 54 -11.81 8.24 3.03
N GLY A 55 -12.66 7.52 3.76
CA GLY A 55 -13.98 7.11 3.26
C GLY A 55 -14.63 6.02 4.10
N ALA A 56 -15.60 5.32 3.51
CA ALA A 56 -16.25 4.18 4.15
C ALA A 56 -15.31 2.97 4.18
N LYS A 57 -15.46 2.07 5.16
CA LYS A 57 -14.61 0.88 5.32
C LYS A 57 -14.64 0.01 4.06
N GLN A 58 -13.48 -0.34 3.52
CA GLN A 58 -13.38 -1.14 2.31
C GLN A 58 -13.29 -2.65 2.61
N MET A 59 -13.24 -3.01 3.90
CA MET A 59 -13.26 -4.38 4.40
C MET A 59 -14.37 -4.51 5.45
N GLN A 60 -15.62 -4.60 4.99
CA GLN A 60 -16.82 -4.48 5.83
C GLN A 60 -16.85 -5.52 6.97
N PHE A 61 -16.43 -6.76 6.67
CA PHE A 61 -16.49 -7.89 7.59
C PHE A 61 -15.15 -8.23 8.24
N PHE A 62 -14.15 -7.33 8.15
CA PHE A 62 -12.81 -7.60 8.68
C PHE A 62 -12.82 -7.93 10.17
N ARG A 63 -13.71 -7.29 10.94
CA ARG A 63 -13.85 -7.59 12.38
C ARG A 63 -14.39 -9.00 12.66
N GLU A 64 -15.17 -9.57 11.75
CA GLU A 64 -15.80 -10.89 11.93
C GLU A 64 -14.89 -12.03 11.44
N TYR A 65 -14.25 -11.84 10.28
CA TYR A 65 -13.48 -12.90 9.61
C TYR A 65 -11.97 -12.64 9.52
N GLY A 66 -11.53 -11.40 9.75
CA GLY A 66 -10.13 -11.00 9.68
C GLY A 66 -9.43 -11.49 8.42
N GLU A 67 -8.21 -11.98 8.60
CA GLU A 67 -7.34 -12.43 7.51
C GLU A 67 -7.80 -13.73 6.84
N VAL A 68 -8.88 -14.38 7.33
CA VAL A 68 -9.41 -15.60 6.70
C VAL A 68 -9.98 -15.31 5.32
N ILE A 69 -10.56 -14.11 5.12
CA ILE A 69 -11.16 -13.71 3.84
C ILE A 69 -10.56 -12.43 3.26
N TYR A 70 -9.85 -11.63 4.06
CA TYR A 70 -9.15 -10.43 3.59
C TYR A 70 -7.65 -10.68 3.55
N SER A 71 -7.05 -10.54 2.38
CA SER A 71 -5.60 -10.57 2.20
C SER A 71 -5.04 -9.15 2.03
N GLY A 72 -3.83 -8.92 2.54
CA GLY A 72 -3.10 -7.67 2.34
C GLY A 72 -3.09 -6.78 3.59
N LEU A 73 -3.00 -5.46 3.38
CA LEU A 73 -2.91 -4.50 4.49
C LEU A 73 -4.28 -4.38 5.20
N PRO A 74 -4.37 -4.76 6.49
CA PRO A 74 -5.66 -4.81 7.19
C PRO A 74 -6.27 -3.43 7.40
N PHE A 75 -5.51 -2.34 7.21
CA PHE A 75 -5.90 -0.98 7.61
C PHE A 75 -7.08 -0.39 6.84
N TYR A 76 -7.46 -0.94 5.68
CA TYR A 76 -8.64 -0.49 4.93
C TYR A 76 -9.99 -0.87 5.57
N HIS A 77 -9.98 -1.55 6.73
CA HIS A 77 -11.16 -1.66 7.61
C HIS A 77 -11.43 -0.38 8.44
N ALA A 78 -10.52 0.59 8.42
CA ALA A 78 -10.68 1.92 9.01
C ALA A 78 -11.37 2.89 8.03
N ASN A 79 -11.95 3.98 8.54
CA ASN A 79 -12.48 5.05 7.68
C ASN A 79 -11.38 6.02 7.25
N PHE A 80 -10.32 6.13 8.06
CA PHE A 80 -9.12 6.89 7.80
C PHE A 80 -7.89 5.97 7.90
N TYR A 81 -7.02 6.04 6.89
CA TYR A 81 -5.76 5.33 6.90
C TYR A 81 -4.68 6.12 6.17
N ASP A 82 -3.61 6.48 6.87
CA ASP A 82 -2.42 7.11 6.31
C ASP A 82 -1.23 6.14 6.35
N ARG A 83 -0.60 5.93 5.20
CA ARG A 83 0.62 5.13 5.05
C ARG A 83 1.76 6.02 4.61
N LEU A 84 2.67 6.32 5.52
CA LEU A 84 3.90 7.07 5.23
C LEU A 84 5.08 6.11 5.13
N GLU A 85 5.76 6.10 3.99
CA GLU A 85 6.98 5.35 3.75
C GLU A 85 8.14 6.31 3.51
N ALA A 86 9.17 6.23 4.34
CA ALA A 86 10.47 6.81 4.06
C ALA A 86 11.42 5.69 3.63
N TYR A 87 12.16 5.87 2.55
CA TYR A 87 13.02 4.83 2.02
C TYR A 87 14.33 5.36 1.44
N TRP A 88 15.30 4.45 1.37
CA TRP A 88 16.48 4.60 0.54
C TRP A 88 16.55 3.46 -0.46
N GLU A 89 16.75 3.80 -1.73
CA GLU A 89 16.82 2.87 -2.85
C GLU A 89 18.15 3.03 -3.57
N HIS A 90 18.82 1.90 -3.78
CA HIS A 90 20.01 1.79 -4.61
C HIS A 90 19.73 0.88 -5.80
N ARG A 91 20.11 1.34 -6.99
CA ARG A 91 19.92 0.61 -8.24
C ARG A 91 21.22 0.50 -9.00
N ASN A 92 21.51 -0.71 -9.45
CA ASN A 92 22.56 -0.99 -10.43
C ASN A 92 21.99 -1.80 -11.60
N THR A 93 22.85 -2.24 -12.52
CA THR A 93 22.45 -2.97 -13.73
C THR A 93 21.72 -4.29 -13.45
N TYR A 94 21.99 -4.93 -12.32
CA TYR A 94 21.54 -6.30 -12.02
C TYR A 94 20.52 -6.36 -10.88
N CYS A 95 20.46 -5.33 -10.04
CA CYS A 95 19.71 -5.38 -8.80
C CYS A 95 19.22 -3.99 -8.39
N THR A 96 18.02 -3.97 -7.80
CA THR A 96 17.49 -2.82 -7.04
C THR A 96 17.29 -3.28 -5.60
N ALA A 97 17.92 -2.58 -4.66
CA ALA A 97 17.76 -2.80 -3.23
C ALA A 97 17.12 -1.58 -2.60
N ARG A 98 16.06 -1.78 -1.81
CA ARG A 98 15.31 -0.71 -1.15
C ARG A 98 15.11 -1.04 0.31
N PHE A 99 15.54 -0.14 1.18
CA PHE A 99 15.26 -0.20 2.61
C PHE A 99 14.18 0.82 2.95
N SER A 100 13.06 0.37 3.49
CA SER A 100 11.88 1.17 3.78
C SER A 100 11.54 1.13 5.26
N PHE A 101 11.22 2.30 5.80
CA PHE A 101 10.56 2.46 7.09
C PHE A 101 9.14 3.00 6.82
N ILE A 102 8.15 2.18 7.15
CA ILE A 102 6.74 2.45 6.84
C ILE A 102 6.00 2.66 8.15
N PHE A 103 5.24 3.74 8.23
CA PHE A 103 4.30 4.02 9.29
C PHE A 103 2.87 3.87 8.78
N HIS A 104 2.02 3.34 9.61
CA HIS A 104 0.60 3.13 9.38
C HIS A 104 -0.17 3.86 10.48
N PHE A 105 -1.03 4.79 10.11
CA PHE A 105 -1.88 5.54 11.04
C PHE A 105 -3.35 5.29 10.68
N THR A 106 -4.14 4.85 11.65
CA THR A 106 -5.61 4.85 11.58
C THR A 106 -6.16 5.73 12.70
N GLU A 107 -7.48 5.78 12.89
CA GLU A 107 -8.09 6.57 13.97
C GLU A 107 -7.72 6.07 15.36
N SER A 108 -7.22 4.83 15.48
CA SER A 108 -6.98 4.18 16.77
C SER A 108 -5.66 3.41 16.85
N ILE A 109 -4.96 3.20 15.74
CA ILE A 109 -3.76 2.39 15.69
C ILE A 109 -2.63 3.19 15.03
N ILE A 110 -1.46 3.12 15.65
CA ILE A 110 -0.19 3.50 15.02
C ILE A 110 0.67 2.24 14.97
N ALA A 111 1.14 1.89 13.78
CA ALA A 111 2.02 0.74 13.59
C ALA A 111 3.20 1.13 12.68
N ASN A 112 4.30 0.39 12.80
CA ASN A 112 5.47 0.58 11.95
C ASN A 112 5.93 -0.76 11.36
N GLN A 113 6.53 -0.68 10.18
CA GLN A 113 7.10 -1.81 9.45
C GLN A 113 8.45 -1.40 8.88
N GLN A 114 9.45 -2.28 9.04
CA GLN A 114 10.75 -2.16 8.38
C GLN A 114 10.80 -3.21 7.26
N MET A 115 11.22 -2.82 6.07
CA MET A 115 11.19 -3.69 4.90
C MET A 115 12.47 -3.54 4.09
N LEU A 116 13.08 -4.65 3.73
CA LEU A 116 14.16 -4.72 2.74
C LEU A 116 13.64 -5.44 1.50
N SER A 117 13.55 -4.73 0.38
CA SER A 117 13.15 -5.29 -0.90
C SER A 117 14.37 -5.39 -1.82
N ILE A 118 14.60 -6.58 -2.36
CA ILE A 118 15.67 -6.84 -3.32
C ILE A 118 15.04 -7.40 -4.59
N VAL A 119 15.19 -6.69 -5.70
CA VAL A 119 14.70 -7.10 -7.02
C VAL A 119 15.90 -7.36 -7.92
N ILE A 120 16.05 -8.60 -8.38
CA ILE A 120 17.17 -9.04 -9.22
C ILE A 120 16.70 -9.21 -10.67
N ASP A 121 17.46 -8.65 -11.61
CA ASP A 121 17.31 -8.89 -13.04
C ASP A 121 18.10 -10.14 -13.44
N THR A 122 17.41 -11.28 -13.43
CA THR A 122 18.04 -12.59 -13.67
C THR A 122 18.60 -12.72 -15.09
N ASP A 123 17.97 -12.11 -16.11
CA ASP A 123 18.47 -12.18 -17.49
C ASP A 123 19.84 -11.48 -17.62
N LYS A 124 19.93 -10.24 -17.13
CA LYS A 124 21.21 -9.51 -17.16
C LYS A 124 22.27 -10.15 -16.27
N LEU A 125 21.87 -10.72 -15.15
CA LEU A 125 22.78 -11.40 -14.24
C LEU A 125 23.36 -12.67 -14.89
N LEU A 126 22.52 -13.51 -15.49
CA LEU A 126 22.94 -14.76 -16.09
C LEU A 126 23.83 -14.55 -17.31
N ARG A 127 23.52 -13.58 -18.18
CA ARG A 127 24.35 -13.21 -19.35
C ARG A 127 25.76 -12.72 -19.00
N LYS A 128 26.00 -12.35 -17.74
CA LYS A 128 27.34 -11.96 -17.25
C LYS A 128 28.14 -13.18 -16.79
N VAL A 129 27.44 -14.20 -16.28
CA VAL A 129 28.02 -15.36 -15.62
C VAL A 129 28.27 -16.50 -16.60
N PHE A 130 27.39 -16.66 -17.59
CA PHE A 130 27.48 -17.62 -18.70
C PHE A 130 27.68 -16.89 -20.02
#